data_AF-A0A5E7BZ92-F1
#
_entry.id   AF-A0A5E7BZ92-F1
#
_cell.length_a   1.000
_cell.length_b   1.000
_cell.length_c   1.000
_cell.angle_alpha   90.00
_cell.angle_beta   90.00
_cell.angle_gamma   90.00
#
_symmetry.space_group_name_H-M   'P 1'
#
loop_
_entity.id
_entity.type
_entity.pdbx_description
1 polymer ?
#
loop_
_entity_poly.entity_id
_entity_poly.type
_entity_poly.pdbx_seq_one_letter_code
_entity_poly.pdbx_strand_id
1 'polypeptide(L)'
;MNVENHPVVSREEWLAARKQHLAHEKAFTKERDRLSAERRALPWVKIDKDYHFQGPNGELRLADLFGKNSQLVIYHFMFAKGWEQGCKGCSFLSDHIDGANQHLAHHDLAVVAVSHAPFNEFQDFKRRMGWKFDWVSSEGCDFNYDFGVCARAEDVAAGKATYNYEKTDSAEEEMPGLSVFYRNDKGEIFHTYSTYARGLDMLVGAYNYLDLTPKGRNEDEIMEWVRHHDRYVGGNRSSCCHAS
;
A
#
# COMPACT_ATOMS: atom_id res chain seq x y z
N MET A 1 21.66 15.04 -6.77
CA MET A 1 22.53 16.13 -6.24
C MET A 1 23.67 15.48 -5.50
N ASN A 2 24.92 15.86 -5.76
CA ASN A 2 26.06 15.33 -5.00
C ASN A 2 26.12 16.05 -3.65
N VAL A 3 25.93 15.31 -2.55
CA VAL A 3 25.99 15.84 -1.17
C VAL A 3 27.37 16.44 -0.87
N GLU A 4 28.44 15.92 -1.48
CA GLU A 4 29.83 16.34 -1.22
C GLU A 4 30.12 17.77 -1.71
N ASN A 5 29.40 18.25 -2.73
CA ASN A 5 29.58 19.58 -3.31
C ASN A 5 28.39 20.52 -3.01
N HIS A 6 27.59 20.21 -1.98
CA HIS A 6 26.43 21.02 -1.64
C HIS A 6 26.86 22.38 -1.05
N PRO A 7 26.27 23.52 -1.47
CA PRO A 7 26.62 24.82 -0.91
C PRO A 7 26.37 24.87 0.61
N VAL A 8 27.34 25.43 1.34
CA VAL A 8 27.28 25.71 2.77
C VAL A 8 27.20 27.24 2.93
N VAL A 9 26.09 27.72 3.45
CA VAL A 9 25.75 29.15 3.54
C VAL A 9 25.50 29.58 4.99
N SER A 10 25.40 30.88 5.23
CA SER A 10 25.03 31.40 6.56
C SER A 10 23.60 31.00 6.95
N ARG A 11 23.28 31.09 8.24
CA ARG A 11 21.92 30.82 8.75
C ARG A 11 20.87 31.77 8.15
N GLU A 12 21.26 33.02 7.89
CA GLU A 12 20.39 34.04 7.32
C GLU A 12 20.03 33.71 5.86
N GLU A 13 21.03 33.39 5.04
CA GLU A 13 20.83 32.96 3.64
C GLU A 13 19.99 31.67 3.59
N TRP A 14 20.28 30.70 4.45
CA TRP A 14 19.48 29.48 4.57
C TRP A 14 18.02 29.79 4.92
N LEU A 15 17.76 30.71 5.86
CA LEU A 15 16.40 31.05 6.26
C LEU A 15 15.64 31.75 5.14
N ALA A 16 16.30 32.60 4.35
CA ALA A 16 15.71 33.22 3.17
C ALA A 16 15.30 32.16 2.14
N ALA A 17 16.21 31.25 1.77
CA ALA A 17 15.91 30.14 0.86
C ALA A 17 14.81 29.21 1.39
N ARG A 18 14.84 28.88 2.70
CA ARG A 18 13.83 28.04 3.34
C ARG A 18 12.44 28.67 3.31
N LYS A 19 12.32 29.99 3.50
CA LYS A 19 11.04 30.71 3.40
C LYS A 19 10.48 30.70 1.97
N GLN A 20 11.35 30.82 0.97
CA GLN A 20 10.93 30.64 -0.43
C GLN A 20 10.41 29.22 -0.67
N HIS A 21 11.15 28.20 -0.23
CA HIS A 21 10.71 26.81 -0.35
C HIS A 21 9.40 26.53 0.40
N LEU A 22 9.19 27.15 1.57
CA LEU A 22 7.95 27.02 2.35
C LEU A 22 6.70 27.44 1.56
N ALA A 23 6.82 28.42 0.66
CA ALA A 23 5.72 28.82 -0.19
C ALA A 23 5.29 27.68 -1.13
N HIS A 24 6.26 26.93 -1.67
CA HIS A 24 5.99 25.78 -2.53
C HIS A 24 5.42 24.60 -1.73
N GLU A 25 5.94 24.29 -0.55
CA GLU A 25 5.37 23.25 0.33
C GLU A 25 3.92 23.56 0.71
N LYS A 26 3.60 24.83 1.00
CA LYS A 26 2.23 25.27 1.28
C LYS A 26 1.33 25.15 0.05
N ALA A 27 1.84 25.45 -1.15
CA ALA A 27 1.09 25.26 -2.38
C ALA A 27 0.80 23.77 -2.61
N PHE A 28 1.79 22.91 -2.44
CA PHE A 28 1.62 21.45 -2.54
C PHE A 28 0.63 20.91 -1.51
N THR A 29 0.65 21.43 -0.27
CA THR A 29 -0.33 21.06 0.76
C THR A 29 -1.76 21.32 0.29
N LYS A 30 -2.02 22.51 -0.27
CA LYS A 30 -3.34 22.86 -0.81
C LYS A 30 -3.73 21.97 -1.99
N GLU A 31 -2.78 21.65 -2.87
CA GLU A 31 -3.05 20.78 -4.01
C GLU A 31 -3.36 19.35 -3.57
N ARG A 32 -2.63 18.82 -2.58
CA ARG A 32 -2.94 17.52 -1.97
C ARG A 32 -4.33 17.51 -1.34
N ASP A 33 -4.72 18.58 -0.66
CA ASP A 33 -6.05 18.70 -0.05
C ASP A 33 -7.14 18.72 -1.14
N ARG A 34 -6.89 19.43 -2.26
CA ARG A 34 -7.74 19.42 -3.45
C ARG A 34 -7.88 18.02 -4.05
N LEU A 35 -6.77 17.33 -4.33
CA LEU A 35 -6.78 15.96 -4.86
C LEU A 35 -7.53 14.99 -3.93
N SER A 36 -7.38 15.17 -2.62
CA SER A 36 -8.11 14.37 -1.64
C SER A 36 -9.61 14.63 -1.67
N ALA A 37 -10.04 15.87 -1.93
CA ALA A 37 -11.45 16.22 -2.13
C ALA A 37 -11.99 15.65 -3.45
N GLU A 38 -11.24 15.77 -4.54
CA GLU A 38 -11.59 15.20 -5.85
C GLU A 38 -11.74 13.67 -5.77
N ARG A 39 -10.84 12.98 -5.05
CA ARG A 39 -10.95 11.54 -4.78
C ARG A 39 -12.27 11.17 -4.09
N ARG A 40 -12.68 11.94 -3.08
CA ARG A 40 -13.95 11.70 -2.38
C ARG A 40 -15.18 11.98 -3.25
N ALA A 41 -15.04 12.82 -4.26
CA ALA A 41 -16.11 13.17 -5.20
C ALA A 41 -16.21 12.23 -6.40
N LEU A 42 -15.33 11.24 -6.52
CA LEU A 42 -15.40 10.24 -7.60
C LEU A 42 -16.75 9.49 -7.55
N PRO A 43 -17.30 9.13 -8.72
CA PRO A 43 -18.50 8.30 -8.77
C PRO A 43 -18.22 6.92 -8.18
N TRP A 44 -19.22 6.37 -7.51
CA TRP A 44 -19.12 5.06 -6.86
C TRP A 44 -19.75 3.97 -7.72
N VAL A 45 -19.14 2.78 -7.70
CA VAL A 45 -19.68 1.59 -8.36
C VAL A 45 -20.27 0.68 -7.30
N LYS A 46 -21.58 0.39 -7.40
CA LYS A 46 -22.22 -0.58 -6.51
C LYS A 46 -21.65 -1.98 -6.79
N ILE A 47 -21.30 -2.70 -5.73
CA ILE A 47 -20.82 -4.07 -5.80
C ILE A 47 -21.99 -5.02 -5.57
N ASP A 48 -22.49 -5.60 -6.65
CA ASP A 48 -23.54 -6.62 -6.63
C ASP A 48 -22.97 -8.06 -6.68
N LYS A 49 -21.70 -8.21 -7.07
CA LYS A 49 -21.02 -9.52 -7.14
C LYS A 49 -20.70 -10.04 -5.74
N ASP A 50 -21.04 -11.29 -5.48
CA ASP A 50 -20.76 -11.97 -4.22
C ASP A 50 -19.30 -12.45 -4.19
N TYR A 51 -18.42 -11.62 -3.63
CA TYR A 51 -17.01 -11.98 -3.48
C TYR A 51 -16.78 -12.76 -2.19
N HIS A 52 -16.09 -13.89 -2.33
CA HIS A 52 -15.72 -14.78 -1.24
C HIS A 52 -14.20 -14.74 -1.01
N PHE A 53 -13.80 -14.94 0.23
CA PHE A 53 -12.42 -14.95 0.67
C PHE A 53 -12.21 -16.08 1.68
N GLN A 54 -11.00 -16.60 1.76
CA GLN A 54 -10.60 -17.51 2.82
C GLN A 54 -9.81 -16.74 3.89
N GLY A 55 -10.25 -16.86 5.14
CA GLY A 55 -9.62 -16.28 6.31
C GLY A 55 -9.27 -17.33 7.37
N PRO A 56 -8.71 -16.92 8.52
CA PRO A 56 -8.30 -17.85 9.58
C PRO A 56 -9.45 -18.65 10.19
N ASN A 57 -10.68 -18.17 10.07
CA ASN A 57 -11.89 -18.80 10.62
C ASN A 57 -12.79 -19.40 9.53
N GLY A 58 -12.27 -19.60 8.32
CA GLY A 58 -13.01 -20.11 7.17
C GLY A 58 -13.40 -19.02 6.17
N GLU A 59 -14.45 -19.28 5.41
CA GLU A 59 -14.91 -18.40 4.34
C GLU A 59 -15.53 -17.10 4.87
N LEU A 60 -15.23 -16.00 4.18
CA LEU A 60 -15.71 -14.65 4.46
C LEU A 60 -16.28 -14.05 3.17
N ARG A 61 -17.26 -13.17 3.30
CA ARG A 61 -17.76 -12.33 2.20
C ARG A 61 -17.14 -10.94 2.27
N LEU A 62 -17.19 -10.17 1.19
CA LEU A 62 -16.70 -8.77 1.19
C LEU A 62 -17.31 -7.94 2.34
N ALA A 63 -18.59 -8.17 2.66
CA ALA A 63 -19.28 -7.49 3.76
C ALA A 63 -18.66 -7.78 5.14
N ASP A 64 -18.12 -8.99 5.34
CA ASP A 64 -17.53 -9.40 6.61
C ASP A 64 -16.19 -8.69 6.87
N LEU A 65 -15.46 -8.36 5.80
CA LEU A 65 -14.16 -7.65 5.88
C LEU A 65 -14.27 -6.24 6.47
N PHE A 66 -15.45 -5.62 6.44
CA PHE A 66 -15.70 -4.34 7.11
C PHE A 66 -15.69 -4.46 8.64
N GLY A 67 -16.00 -5.65 9.17
CA GLY A 67 -16.35 -5.84 10.57
C GLY A 67 -17.43 -4.84 11.00
N LYS A 68 -17.12 -4.04 12.03
CA LYS A 68 -18.02 -3.00 12.57
C LYS A 68 -17.96 -1.66 11.85
N ASN A 69 -17.06 -1.48 10.88
CA ASN A 69 -16.82 -0.18 10.24
C ASN A 69 -17.71 0.02 9.00
N SER A 70 -17.89 1.26 8.56
CA SER A 70 -18.57 1.58 7.28
C SER A 70 -17.59 1.73 6.12
N GLN A 71 -16.30 1.96 6.39
CA GLN A 71 -15.26 2.08 5.36
C GLN A 71 -14.29 0.91 5.43
N LEU A 72 -13.82 0.49 4.26
CA LEU A 72 -12.86 -0.59 4.12
C LEU A 72 -11.79 -0.20 3.09
N VAL A 73 -10.53 -0.36 3.48
CA VAL A 73 -9.39 -0.35 2.57
C VAL A 73 -8.90 -1.79 2.41
N ILE A 74 -8.83 -2.25 1.17
CA ILE A 74 -8.19 -3.51 0.80
C ILE A 74 -6.87 -3.20 0.11
N TYR A 75 -5.77 -3.70 0.68
CA TYR A 75 -4.46 -3.70 0.05
C TYR A 75 -4.24 -5.00 -0.73
N HIS A 76 -4.00 -4.90 -2.03
CA HIS A 76 -3.69 -6.03 -2.90
C HIS A 76 -2.18 -6.32 -2.78
N PHE A 77 -1.85 -7.36 -2.00
CA PHE A 77 -0.50 -7.79 -1.72
C PHE A 77 -0.09 -8.85 -2.74
N MET A 78 1.05 -8.66 -3.42
CA MET A 78 1.59 -9.65 -4.34
C MET A 78 2.20 -10.85 -3.61
N PHE A 79 1.46 -11.94 -3.61
CA PHE A 79 1.85 -13.29 -3.21
C PHE A 79 1.11 -14.28 -4.12
N ALA A 80 1.77 -14.74 -5.19
CA ALA A 80 1.19 -15.72 -6.10
C ALA A 80 1.37 -17.15 -5.60
N LYS A 81 0.62 -18.07 -6.19
CA LYS A 81 0.62 -19.48 -5.80
C LYS A 81 2.01 -20.11 -5.92
N GLY A 82 2.43 -20.86 -4.91
CA GLY A 82 3.73 -21.51 -4.86
C GLY A 82 4.89 -20.60 -4.46
N TRP A 83 4.64 -19.34 -4.13
CA TRP A 83 5.67 -18.46 -3.59
C TRP A 83 6.02 -18.85 -2.15
N GLU A 84 7.32 -18.86 -1.84
CA GLU A 84 7.77 -19.08 -0.45
C GLU A 84 7.69 -17.79 0.40
N GLN A 85 7.76 -16.63 -0.25
CA GLN A 85 7.86 -15.32 0.40
C GLN A 85 7.16 -14.25 -0.43
N GLY A 86 6.58 -13.26 0.24
CA GLY A 86 5.90 -12.16 -0.40
C GLY A 86 6.83 -11.20 -1.14
N CYS A 87 6.27 -10.44 -2.09
CA CYS A 87 6.98 -9.37 -2.80
C CYS A 87 7.66 -8.41 -1.81
N LYS A 88 8.91 -8.04 -2.10
CA LYS A 88 9.71 -7.15 -1.22
C LYS A 88 9.05 -5.79 -1.06
N GLY A 89 8.56 -5.19 -2.15
CA GLY A 89 7.87 -3.90 -2.12
C GLY A 89 6.56 -3.95 -1.33
N CYS A 90 5.75 -5.00 -1.54
CA CYS A 90 4.51 -5.20 -0.78
C CYS A 90 4.76 -5.43 0.72
N SER A 91 5.83 -6.17 1.04
CA SER A 91 6.25 -6.40 2.42
C SER A 91 6.70 -5.10 3.10
N PHE A 92 7.50 -4.30 2.40
CA PHE A 92 7.96 -3.01 2.90
C PHE A 92 6.80 -2.03 3.14
N LEU A 93 5.80 -2.00 2.27
CA LEU A 93 4.58 -1.22 2.53
C LEU A 93 3.83 -1.77 3.75
N SER A 94 3.66 -3.09 3.83
CA SER A 94 2.90 -3.76 4.89
C SER A 94 3.46 -3.53 6.29
N ASP A 95 4.77 -3.29 6.42
CA ASP A 95 5.42 -2.90 7.68
C ASP A 95 4.85 -1.60 8.29
N HIS A 96 4.13 -0.79 7.51
CA HIS A 96 3.54 0.48 7.94
C HIS A 96 2.06 0.36 8.31
N ILE A 97 1.40 -0.75 7.97
CA ILE A 97 -0.05 -0.92 8.15
C ILE A 97 -0.38 -0.99 9.64
N ASP A 98 0.26 -1.87 10.41
CA ASP A 98 -0.09 -2.10 11.82
C ASP A 98 0.10 -0.85 12.69
N GLY A 99 1.12 -0.04 12.40
CA GLY A 99 1.35 1.24 13.09
C GLY A 99 0.20 2.23 12.86
N ALA A 100 -0.27 2.35 11.62
CA ALA A 100 -1.42 3.19 11.29
C ALA A 100 -2.74 2.61 11.86
N ASN A 101 -2.91 1.29 11.76
CA ASN A 101 -4.17 0.59 12.09
C ASN A 101 -4.61 0.79 13.55
N GLN A 102 -3.67 1.07 14.45
CA GLN A 102 -3.96 1.47 15.84
C GLN A 102 -4.90 2.68 15.95
N HIS A 103 -4.95 3.52 14.92
CA HIS A 103 -5.78 4.72 14.88
C HIS A 103 -6.97 4.58 13.93
N LEU A 104 -6.84 3.82 12.84
CA LEU A 104 -7.83 3.81 11.75
C LEU A 104 -9.21 3.29 12.18
N ALA A 105 -9.26 2.26 13.03
CA ALA A 105 -10.52 1.73 13.56
C ALA A 105 -11.28 2.74 14.45
N HIS A 106 -10.61 3.75 14.99
CA HIS A 106 -11.27 4.86 15.71
C HIS A 106 -11.87 5.91 14.76
N HIS A 107 -11.59 5.79 13.47
CA HIS A 107 -12.10 6.64 12.40
C HIS A 107 -12.92 5.84 11.38
N ASP A 108 -13.61 4.80 11.87
CA ASP A 108 -14.58 4.04 11.09
C ASP A 108 -14.00 3.42 9.80
N LEU A 109 -12.76 2.93 9.89
CA LEU A 109 -12.03 2.32 8.79
C LEU A 109 -11.46 0.95 9.19
N ALA A 110 -11.82 -0.07 8.41
CA ALA A 110 -11.16 -1.37 8.39
C ALA A 110 -10.04 -1.40 7.35
N VAL A 111 -8.97 -2.14 7.63
CA VAL A 111 -7.87 -2.40 6.69
C VAL A 111 -7.60 -3.89 6.61
N VAL A 112 -7.61 -4.43 5.39
CA VAL A 112 -7.37 -5.85 5.11
C VAL A 112 -6.39 -5.97 3.93
N ALA A 113 -5.47 -6.92 3.98
CA ALA A 113 -4.68 -7.32 2.82
C ALA A 113 -5.33 -8.51 2.11
N VAL A 114 -5.14 -8.61 0.80
CA VAL A 114 -5.61 -9.74 -0.01
C VAL A 114 -4.54 -10.20 -0.98
N SER A 115 -4.46 -11.51 -1.19
CA SER A 115 -3.68 -12.15 -2.25
C SER A 115 -4.51 -13.26 -2.90
N HIS A 116 -4.29 -13.55 -4.17
CA HIS A 116 -5.00 -14.60 -4.90
C HIS A 116 -4.47 -16.01 -4.59
N ALA A 117 -3.29 -16.15 -3.97
CA ALA A 117 -2.75 -17.43 -3.54
C ALA A 117 -3.62 -18.14 -2.48
N PRO A 118 -3.54 -19.48 -2.37
CA PRO A 118 -4.23 -20.24 -1.32
C PRO A 118 -3.90 -19.71 0.08
N PHE A 119 -4.92 -19.63 0.94
CA PHE A 119 -4.81 -19.02 2.27
C PHE A 119 -3.64 -19.58 3.09
N ASN A 120 -3.43 -20.89 3.07
CA ASN A 120 -2.38 -21.55 3.86
C ASN A 120 -0.95 -21.24 3.41
N GLU A 121 -0.73 -20.81 2.16
CA GLU A 121 0.62 -20.64 1.60
C GLU A 121 1.37 -19.43 2.18
N PHE A 122 0.66 -18.35 2.55
CA PHE A 122 1.29 -17.12 3.04
C PHE A 122 1.23 -16.95 4.56
N GLN A 123 0.59 -17.85 5.32
CA GLN A 123 0.45 -17.69 6.77
C GLN A 123 1.80 -17.78 7.51
N ASP A 124 2.69 -18.66 7.05
CA ASP A 124 4.02 -18.83 7.63
C ASP A 124 4.86 -17.56 7.41
N PHE A 125 4.75 -16.98 6.22
CA PHE A 125 5.37 -15.71 5.89
C PHE A 125 4.81 -14.56 6.74
N LYS A 126 3.47 -14.44 6.85
CA LYS A 126 2.82 -13.44 7.73
C LYS A 126 3.31 -13.56 9.17
N ARG A 127 3.40 -14.78 9.72
CA ARG A 127 3.90 -15.01 11.09
C ARG A 127 5.37 -14.60 11.23
N ARG A 128 6.22 -14.92 10.25
CA ARG A 128 7.63 -14.51 10.22
C ARG A 128 7.77 -12.98 10.23
N MET A 129 6.96 -12.28 9.44
CA MET A 129 6.95 -10.82 9.37
C MET A 129 6.27 -10.16 10.59
N GLY A 130 5.64 -10.95 11.47
CA GLY A 130 5.05 -10.45 12.71
C GLY A 130 3.78 -9.61 12.55
N TRP A 131 3.28 -9.41 11.33
CA TRP A 131 2.12 -8.57 11.01
C TRP A 131 0.83 -9.03 11.69
N LYS A 132 -0.02 -8.06 12.07
CA LYS A 132 -1.27 -8.27 12.81
C LYS A 132 -2.52 -7.97 12.00
N PHE A 133 -2.45 -7.08 11.02
CA PHE A 133 -3.56 -6.82 10.10
C PHE A 133 -4.11 -8.11 9.48
N ASP A 134 -5.40 -8.10 9.15
CA ASP A 134 -6.04 -9.25 8.51
C ASP A 134 -5.52 -9.41 7.08
N TRP A 135 -5.16 -10.63 6.70
CA TRP A 135 -4.70 -10.96 5.35
C TRP A 135 -5.47 -12.19 4.90
N VAL A 136 -6.34 -11.99 3.90
CA VAL A 136 -7.27 -13.00 3.38
C VAL A 136 -6.83 -13.46 2.00
N SER A 137 -7.28 -14.65 1.61
CA SER A 137 -7.08 -15.17 0.26
C SER A 137 -8.32 -14.94 -0.59
N SER A 138 -8.15 -14.52 -1.83
CA SER A 138 -9.20 -14.51 -2.84
C SER A 138 -9.09 -15.71 -3.80
N GLU A 139 -8.43 -16.81 -3.40
CA GLU A 139 -8.35 -18.01 -4.24
C GLU A 139 -9.76 -18.49 -4.62
N GLY A 140 -9.96 -18.81 -5.90
CA GLY A 140 -11.27 -19.25 -6.41
C GLY A 140 -12.30 -18.13 -6.57
N CYS A 141 -11.88 -16.88 -6.35
CA CYS A 141 -12.71 -15.69 -6.47
C CYS A 141 -12.10 -14.72 -7.50
N ASP A 142 -12.96 -14.09 -8.32
CA ASP A 142 -12.50 -13.17 -9.38
C ASP A 142 -11.97 -11.83 -8.85
N PHE A 143 -12.01 -11.58 -7.54
CA PHE A 143 -11.76 -10.28 -6.93
C PHE A 143 -10.48 -9.60 -7.45
N ASN A 144 -9.33 -10.28 -7.41
CA ASN A 144 -8.07 -9.71 -7.87
C ASN A 144 -8.07 -9.38 -9.39
N TYR A 145 -8.79 -10.15 -10.22
CA TYR A 145 -8.95 -9.85 -11.64
C TYR A 145 -9.86 -8.62 -11.85
N ASP A 146 -11.00 -8.58 -11.16
CA ASP A 146 -11.99 -7.50 -11.29
C ASP A 146 -11.45 -6.15 -10.78
N PHE A 147 -10.50 -6.16 -9.84
CA PHE A 147 -9.79 -4.96 -9.36
C PHE A 147 -8.47 -4.67 -10.09
N GLY A 148 -8.20 -5.37 -11.20
CA GLY A 148 -7.11 -5.05 -12.13
C GLY A 148 -5.71 -5.30 -11.56
N VAL A 149 -5.59 -6.21 -10.60
CA VAL A 149 -4.31 -6.61 -10.00
C VAL A 149 -3.87 -8.02 -10.42
N CYS A 150 -4.73 -8.77 -11.10
CA CYS A 150 -4.37 -9.99 -11.81
C CYS A 150 -4.86 -9.90 -13.26
N ALA A 151 -4.11 -10.48 -14.18
CA ALA A 151 -4.52 -10.64 -15.57
C ALA A 151 -4.80 -12.13 -15.84
N ARG A 152 -5.91 -12.42 -16.54
CA ARG A 152 -6.17 -13.79 -16.99
C ARG A 152 -5.17 -14.15 -18.08
N ALA A 153 -4.72 -15.40 -18.12
CA ALA A 153 -3.74 -15.86 -19.11
C ALA A 153 -4.18 -15.59 -20.57
N GLU A 154 -5.48 -15.69 -20.84
CA GLU A 154 -6.08 -15.35 -22.14
C GLU A 154 -5.99 -13.86 -22.48
N ASP A 155 -6.16 -12.97 -21.50
CA ASP A 155 -6.04 -11.53 -21.69
C ASP A 155 -4.59 -11.12 -21.92
N VAL A 156 -3.64 -11.75 -21.22
CA VAL A 156 -2.20 -11.57 -21.46
C VAL A 156 -1.83 -12.03 -22.87
N ALA A 157 -2.23 -13.25 -23.26
CA ALA A 157 -1.96 -13.79 -24.59
C ALA A 157 -2.58 -12.95 -25.72
N ALA A 158 -3.71 -12.29 -25.46
CA ALA A 158 -4.38 -11.41 -26.40
C ALA A 158 -3.85 -9.95 -26.40
N GLY A 159 -2.87 -9.60 -25.56
CA GLY A 159 -2.36 -8.23 -25.42
C GLY A 159 -3.41 -7.25 -24.88
N LYS A 160 -4.33 -7.75 -24.05
CA LYS A 160 -5.44 -7.00 -23.43
C LYS A 160 -5.26 -6.77 -21.94
N ALA A 161 -4.19 -7.31 -21.34
CA ALA A 161 -3.89 -7.07 -19.93
C ALA A 161 -3.79 -5.56 -19.64
N THR A 162 -4.37 -5.15 -18.53
CA THR A 162 -4.32 -3.76 -18.06
C THR A 162 -3.84 -3.71 -16.62
N TYR A 163 -3.16 -2.63 -16.28
CA TYR A 163 -2.77 -2.30 -14.93
C TYR A 163 -2.72 -0.78 -14.80
N ASN A 164 -3.20 -0.25 -13.67
CA ASN A 164 -3.28 1.20 -13.44
C ASN A 164 -4.00 1.96 -14.57
N TYR A 165 -5.12 1.39 -15.06
CA TYR A 165 -5.96 1.94 -16.14
C TYR A 165 -5.29 2.05 -17.52
N GLU A 166 -4.10 1.47 -17.69
CA GLU A 166 -3.36 1.45 -18.94
C GLU A 166 -3.08 0.01 -19.39
N LYS A 167 -2.76 -0.18 -20.67
CA LYS A 167 -2.30 -1.48 -21.16
C LYS A 167 -0.95 -1.81 -20.54
N THR A 168 -0.75 -3.09 -20.23
CA THR A 168 0.52 -3.57 -19.70
C THR A 168 0.99 -4.79 -20.47
N ASP A 169 2.30 -4.85 -20.70
CA ASP A 169 3.00 -6.03 -21.20
C ASP A 169 3.58 -6.87 -20.05
N SER A 170 3.29 -6.49 -18.79
CA SER A 170 3.71 -7.23 -17.60
C SER A 170 3.14 -8.65 -17.63
N ALA A 171 4.01 -9.63 -17.40
CA ALA A 171 3.65 -11.03 -17.23
C ALA A 171 3.55 -11.42 -15.74
N GLU A 172 3.59 -10.46 -14.82
CA GLU A 172 3.43 -10.74 -13.39
C GLU A 172 2.03 -11.28 -13.10
N GLU A 173 1.95 -12.38 -12.36
CA GLU A 173 0.68 -13.03 -12.00
C GLU A 173 -0.16 -12.18 -11.04
N GLU A 174 0.50 -11.37 -10.22
CA GLU A 174 -0.13 -10.41 -9.32
C GLU A 174 0.59 -9.07 -9.40
N MET A 175 -0.17 -7.98 -9.29
CA MET A 175 0.30 -6.60 -9.24
C MET A 175 -0.15 -5.96 -7.93
N PRO A 176 0.56 -4.96 -7.39
CA PRO A 176 0.17 -4.33 -6.15
C PRO A 176 -0.90 -3.27 -6.40
N GLY A 177 -1.80 -3.08 -5.43
CA GLY A 177 -2.85 -2.08 -5.55
C GLY A 177 -3.52 -1.80 -4.22
N LEU A 178 -4.40 -0.81 -4.22
CA LEU A 178 -5.28 -0.51 -3.11
C LEU A 178 -6.67 -0.20 -3.65
N SER A 179 -7.69 -0.74 -3.00
CA SER A 179 -9.10 -0.45 -3.29
C SER A 179 -9.83 0.00 -2.03
N VAL A 180 -10.69 1.00 -2.18
CA VAL A 180 -11.48 1.59 -1.10
C VAL A 180 -12.95 1.31 -1.33
N PHE A 181 -13.62 0.89 -0.27
CA PHE A 181 -15.03 0.56 -0.27
C PHE A 181 -15.77 1.29 0.84
N TYR A 182 -17.05 1.54 0.59
CA TYR A 182 -17.99 2.10 1.55
C TYR A 182 -19.22 1.20 1.65
N ARG A 183 -19.72 1.00 2.86
CA ARG A 183 -20.96 0.29 3.16
C ARG A 183 -21.97 1.28 3.74
N ASN A 184 -23.10 1.46 3.06
CA ASN A 184 -24.16 2.34 3.54
C ASN A 184 -25.03 1.67 4.62
N ASP A 185 -25.95 2.43 5.22
CA ASP A 185 -26.86 1.96 6.28
C ASP A 185 -27.82 0.84 5.84
N LYS A 186 -27.99 0.63 4.52
CA LYS A 186 -28.79 -0.47 3.97
C LYS A 186 -27.96 -1.75 3.75
N GLY A 187 -26.66 -1.71 4.05
CA GLY A 187 -25.73 -2.81 3.82
C GLY A 187 -25.23 -2.91 2.38
N GLU A 188 -25.54 -1.95 1.51
CA GLU A 188 -25.03 -1.93 0.14
C GLU A 188 -23.57 -1.49 0.14
N ILE A 189 -22.74 -2.19 -0.65
CA ILE A 189 -21.31 -1.95 -0.74
C ILE A 189 -21.00 -1.25 -2.06
N PHE A 190 -20.11 -0.27 -1.99
CA PHE A 190 -19.67 0.52 -3.12
C PHE A 190 -18.15 0.52 -3.18
N HIS A 191 -17.59 0.30 -4.37
CA HIS A 191 -16.21 0.64 -4.67
C HIS A 191 -16.13 2.14 -4.98
N THR A 192 -15.25 2.84 -4.28
CA THR A 192 -15.18 4.32 -4.33
C THR A 192 -13.87 4.82 -4.94
N TYR A 193 -12.79 4.05 -4.82
CA TYR A 193 -11.47 4.45 -5.30
C TYR A 193 -10.53 3.25 -5.44
N SER A 194 -9.62 3.29 -6.41
CA SER A 194 -8.43 2.45 -6.43
C SER A 194 -7.18 3.27 -6.76
N THR A 195 -6.03 2.79 -6.30
CA THR A 195 -4.72 3.31 -6.72
C THR A 195 -3.70 2.19 -6.81
N TYR A 196 -2.69 2.39 -7.65
CA TYR A 196 -1.72 1.38 -8.05
C TYR A 196 -0.33 2.01 -8.18
N ALA A 197 0.69 1.18 -8.35
CA ALA A 197 2.08 1.62 -8.58
C ALA A 197 2.52 2.71 -7.58
N ARG A 198 3.04 3.84 -8.07
CA ARG A 198 3.50 4.97 -7.23
C ARG A 198 2.41 5.64 -6.40
N GLY A 199 1.13 5.41 -6.72
CA GLY A 199 0.03 5.86 -5.88
C GLY A 199 0.03 5.23 -4.47
N LEU A 200 0.69 4.09 -4.32
CA LEU A 200 0.86 3.39 -3.05
C LEU A 200 1.94 4.03 -2.15
N ASP A 201 2.85 4.84 -2.69
CA ASP A 201 3.94 5.49 -1.93
C ASP A 201 3.42 6.27 -0.72
N MET A 202 2.19 6.81 -0.81
CA MET A 202 1.60 7.59 0.28
C MET A 202 1.36 6.79 1.57
N LEU A 203 1.36 5.45 1.49
CA LEU A 203 1.23 4.55 2.62
C LEU A 203 2.58 4.18 3.25
N VAL A 204 3.69 4.54 2.59
CA VAL A 204 5.04 4.14 2.98
C VAL A 204 5.68 5.23 3.83
N GLY A 205 5.51 5.13 5.14
CA GLY A 205 6.07 6.08 6.10
C GLY A 205 7.59 6.24 5.97
N ALA A 206 8.33 5.16 5.74
CA ALA A 206 9.78 5.19 5.58
C ALA A 206 10.24 6.05 4.38
N TYR A 207 9.53 6.03 3.25
CA TYR A 207 9.83 6.94 2.14
C TYR A 207 9.63 8.40 2.53
N ASN A 208 8.58 8.71 3.29
CA ASN A 208 8.36 10.08 3.76
C ASN A 208 9.51 10.58 4.63
N TYR A 209 10.15 9.73 5.44
CA TYR A 209 11.35 10.10 6.19
C TYR A 209 12.57 10.27 5.29
N LEU A 210 12.81 9.33 4.38
CA LEU A 210 13.96 9.36 3.48
C LEU A 210 13.94 10.59 2.57
N ASP A 211 12.78 10.95 2.04
CA ASP A 211 12.57 12.10 1.15
C ASP A 211 12.85 13.46 1.83
N LEU A 212 12.90 13.51 3.17
CA LEU A 212 13.31 14.70 3.93
C LEU A 212 14.83 14.85 4.06
N THR A 213 15.59 13.80 3.75
CA THR A 213 17.04 13.78 3.96
C THR A 213 17.82 14.20 2.71
N PRO A 214 19.06 14.71 2.85
CA PRO A 214 19.87 15.14 1.70
C PRO A 214 20.15 14.06 0.65
N LYS A 215 20.09 12.78 1.04
CA LYS A 215 20.29 11.63 0.13
C LYS A 215 18.98 11.13 -0.49
N GLY A 216 17.84 11.68 -0.08
CA GLY A 216 16.52 11.16 -0.46
C GLY A 216 16.41 9.67 -0.09
N ARG A 217 15.87 8.88 -1.01
CA ARG A 217 15.77 7.41 -0.89
C ARG A 217 17.10 6.67 -1.04
N ASN A 218 18.16 7.35 -1.48
CA ASN A 218 19.49 6.79 -1.66
C ASN A 218 19.47 5.51 -2.51
N GLU A 219 18.85 5.60 -3.69
CA GLU A 219 18.65 4.48 -4.62
C GLU A 219 19.00 4.91 -6.05
N ASP A 220 19.66 4.04 -6.81
CA ASP A 220 19.91 4.25 -8.24
C ASP A 220 18.77 3.65 -9.07
N GLU A 221 18.21 2.53 -8.60
CA GLU A 221 17.00 1.90 -9.14
C GLU A 221 15.87 1.86 -8.10
N ILE A 222 14.63 1.87 -8.58
CA ILE A 222 13.44 1.86 -7.73
C ILE A 222 13.47 0.63 -6.81
N MET A 223 13.40 0.84 -5.50
CA MET A 223 13.36 -0.23 -4.48
C MET A 223 14.61 -1.13 -4.43
N GLU A 224 15.72 -0.73 -5.04
CA GLU A 224 16.95 -1.55 -5.12
C GLU A 224 17.43 -2.05 -3.74
N TRP A 225 17.36 -1.19 -2.73
CA TRP A 225 17.82 -1.46 -1.37
C TRP A 225 16.78 -2.19 -0.51
N VAL A 226 15.52 -2.27 -0.94
CA VAL A 226 14.42 -2.83 -0.15
C VAL A 226 14.62 -4.33 0.07
N ARG A 227 14.45 -4.77 1.31
CA ARG A 227 14.49 -6.18 1.74
C ARG A 227 13.28 -6.47 2.63
N HIS A 228 12.98 -7.73 2.89
CA HIS A 228 12.14 -8.07 4.05
C HIS A 228 12.84 -7.52 5.30
N HIS A 229 12.09 -6.93 6.25
CA HIS A 229 12.67 -6.18 7.37
C HIS A 229 13.64 -7.00 8.24
N ASP A 230 13.53 -8.33 8.23
CA ASP A 230 14.40 -9.25 8.95
C ASP A 230 15.67 -9.66 8.16
N ARG A 231 15.89 -9.09 6.96
CA ARG A 231 17.02 -9.41 6.07
C ARG A 231 17.95 -8.24 5.78
N TYR A 232 17.77 -7.09 6.42
CA TYR A 232 18.74 -6.00 6.33
C TYR A 232 20.05 -6.39 7.06
N VAL A 233 21.18 -6.34 6.35
CA VAL A 233 22.50 -6.67 6.90
C VAL A 233 22.96 -5.53 7.82
N GLY A 234 23.43 -5.87 9.04
CA GLY A 234 23.98 -4.90 10.00
C GLY A 234 22.95 -4.24 10.92
N GLY A 235 21.66 -4.58 10.79
CA GLY A 235 20.58 -4.02 11.61
C GLY A 235 20.34 -4.78 12.91
N ASN A 236 21.24 -4.68 13.90
CA ASN A 236 20.82 -4.86 15.29
C ASN A 236 21.68 -4.08 16.30
N ARG A 237 20.97 -3.27 17.11
CA ARG A 237 21.35 -2.53 18.33
C ARG A 237 22.19 -1.26 18.18
N SER A 238 21.53 -0.09 18.13
CA SER A 238 21.99 1.02 18.98
C SER A 238 21.30 0.88 20.34
N SER A 239 22.07 0.41 21.32
CA SER A 239 21.72 0.60 22.72
C SER A 239 21.93 2.07 23.05
N CYS A 240 20.85 2.86 23.11
CA CYS A 240 20.91 4.20 23.68
C CYS A 240 19.71 4.42 24.61
N CYS A 241 19.60 3.59 25.65
CA CYS A 241 19.03 4.01 26.91
C CYS A 241 20.20 4.23 27.87
N HIS A 242 20.69 5.46 27.97
CA HIS A 242 21.39 5.85 29.17
C HIS A 242 20.32 6.07 30.24
N ALA A 243 20.32 5.19 31.23
CA ALA A 243 19.67 5.45 32.49
C ALA A 243 20.28 6.71 33.11
N SER A 244 19.43 7.62 33.56
CA SER A 244 19.72 8.58 34.63
C SER A 244 18.43 8.77 35.41
#